data_AF-A0A7W5VB57-F1
#
_entry.id   AF-A0A7W5VB57-F1
#
_cell.length_a   1.000
_cell.length_b   1.000
_cell.length_c   1.000
_cell.angle_alpha   90.00
_cell.angle_beta   90.00
_cell.angle_gamma   90.00
#
_symmetry.space_group_name_H-M   'P 1'
#
loop_
_entity.id
_entity.type
_entity.pdbx_description
1 polymer ?
#
loop_
_entity_poly.entity_id
_entity_poly.type
_entity_poly.pdbx_seq_one_letter_code
_entity_poly.pdbx_strand_id
1 'polypeptide(L)'
;MTGLIAYVGIVGAVLLGAASPGPSFIVVAQTAMSASRRTALSVAIGIGLGGLFFASLALGGLVTLFSLVDPLYAILKVLGACYLLYLAFRIWRSARESFTLENASAHTSARWAIKGPNKMI
;
A
#
# COMPACT_ATOMS: atom_id res chain seq x y z
N MET A 1 21.03 -18.70 -18.66
CA MET A 1 19.82 -19.42 -18.19
C MET A 1 19.34 -18.92 -16.82
N THR A 2 20.23 -18.65 -15.87
CA THR A 2 19.91 -18.07 -14.54
C THR A 2 19.21 -16.70 -14.58
N GLY A 3 19.60 -15.80 -15.49
CA GLY A 3 18.95 -14.48 -15.62
C GLY A 3 17.47 -14.55 -15.99
N LEU A 4 17.07 -15.53 -16.80
CA LEU A 4 15.67 -15.73 -17.18
C LEU A 4 14.82 -16.20 -15.99
N ILE A 5 15.36 -17.13 -15.19
CA ILE A 5 14.69 -17.63 -13.97
C ILE A 5 14.47 -16.49 -12.97
N ALA A 6 15.47 -15.61 -12.79
CA ALA A 6 15.35 -14.45 -11.92
C ALA A 6 14.26 -13.48 -12.42
N TYR A 7 14.23 -13.19 -13.72
CA TYR A 7 13.24 -12.29 -14.32
C TYR A 7 11.82 -12.85 -14.16
N VAL A 8 11.63 -14.13 -14.47
CA VAL A 8 10.34 -14.82 -14.32
C VAL A 8 9.91 -14.85 -12.85
N GLY A 9 10.84 -15.11 -11.92
CA GLY A 9 10.57 -15.11 -10.49
C GLY A 9 10.12 -13.74 -9.97
N ILE A 10 10.78 -12.66 -10.38
CA ILE A 10 10.41 -11.29 -10.00
C ILE A 10 9.05 -10.92 -10.58
N VAL A 11 8.82 -11.16 -11.88
CA VAL A 11 7.54 -10.87 -12.54
C VAL A 11 6.41 -11.65 -11.87
N GLY A 12 6.62 -12.95 -11.61
CA GLY A 12 5.65 -13.79 -10.92
C GLY A 12 5.32 -13.26 -9.52
N ALA A 13 6.34 -12.91 -8.72
CA ALA A 13 6.14 -12.36 -7.38
C ALA A 13 5.38 -11.01 -7.41
N VAL A 14 5.71 -10.11 -8.34
CA VAL A 14 5.03 -8.83 -8.50
C VAL A 14 3.58 -9.02 -8.92
N LEU A 15 3.29 -9.94 -9.84
CA LEU A 15 1.92 -10.23 -10.27
C LEU A 15 1.08 -10.82 -9.13
N LEU A 16 1.63 -11.77 -8.35
CA LEU A 16 0.96 -12.32 -7.18
C LEU A 16 0.70 -11.26 -6.11
N GLY A 17 1.67 -10.37 -5.87
CA GLY A 17 1.52 -9.24 -4.96
C GLY A 17 0.46 -8.24 -5.44
N ALA A 18 0.42 -7.94 -6.74
CA ALA A 18 -0.54 -7.03 -7.34
C ALA A 18 -1.97 -7.59 -7.36
N ALA A 19 -2.12 -8.91 -7.49
CA ALA A 19 -3.41 -9.59 -7.43
C ALA A 19 -4.03 -9.59 -6.02
N SER A 20 -3.22 -9.45 -4.96
CA SER A 20 -3.71 -9.34 -3.59
C SER A 20 -4.39 -7.98 -3.38
N PRO A 21 -5.71 -7.91 -3.10
CA PRO A 21 -6.40 -6.66 -2.83
C PRO A 21 -5.82 -6.03 -1.56
N GLY A 22 -4.88 -5.10 -1.73
CA GLY A 22 -4.21 -4.43 -0.64
C GLY A 22 -5.08 -3.33 -0.02
N PRO A 23 -4.68 -2.77 1.13
CA PRO A 23 -5.41 -1.69 1.79
C PRO A 23 -5.68 -0.48 0.87
N SER A 24 -4.73 -0.11 0.02
CA SER A 24 -4.88 0.99 -0.94
C SER A 24 -5.97 0.71 -1.99
N PHE A 25 -6.09 -0.54 -2.45
CA PHE A 25 -7.16 -0.93 -3.38
C PHE A 25 -8.53 -0.85 -2.69
N ILE A 26 -8.62 -1.29 -1.44
CA ILE A 26 -9.85 -1.19 -0.64
C ILE A 26 -10.27 0.27 -0.46
N VAL A 27 -9.33 1.18 -0.13
CA VAL A 27 -9.63 2.61 0.02
C VAL A 27 -10.15 3.23 -1.28
N VAL A 28 -9.52 2.92 -2.42
CA VAL A 28 -9.99 3.42 -3.73
C VAL A 28 -11.36 2.84 -4.09
N ALA A 29 -11.57 1.54 -3.87
CA ALA A 29 -12.84 0.88 -4.10
C ALA A 29 -13.96 1.44 -3.21
N GLN A 30 -13.69 1.63 -1.91
CA GLN A 30 -14.63 2.24 -0.98
C GLN A 30 -14.97 3.68 -1.37
N THR A 31 -13.97 4.46 -1.82
CA THR A 31 -14.18 5.82 -2.32
C THR A 31 -15.02 5.84 -3.61
N ALA A 32 -14.81 4.87 -4.50
CA ALA A 32 -15.60 4.72 -5.73
C ALA A 32 -17.06 4.36 -5.44
N MET A 33 -17.30 3.54 -4.41
CA MET A 33 -18.63 3.13 -3.97
C MET A 33 -19.36 4.22 -3.15
N SER A 34 -18.65 4.94 -2.29
CA SER A 34 -19.26 5.86 -1.31
C SER A 34 -19.37 7.30 -1.80
N ALA A 35 -18.50 7.72 -2.73
CA ALA A 35 -18.49 9.07 -3.27
C ALA A 35 -18.82 9.06 -4.77
N SER A 36 -17.80 9.15 -5.62
CA SER A 36 -17.94 9.21 -7.08
C SER A 36 -16.71 8.65 -7.77
N ARG A 37 -16.89 8.13 -9.00
CA ARG A 37 -15.79 7.61 -9.83
C ARG A 37 -14.69 8.65 -10.06
N ARG A 38 -15.06 9.94 -10.20
CA ARG A 38 -14.07 11.02 -10.38
C ARG A 38 -13.23 11.25 -9.13
N THR A 39 -13.83 11.17 -7.95
CA THR A 39 -13.13 11.28 -6.67
C THR A 39 -12.23 10.08 -6.42
N ALA A 40 -12.68 8.87 -6.78
CA ALA A 40 -11.82 7.68 -6.69
C ALA A 40 -10.60 7.77 -7.62
N LEU A 41 -10.77 8.35 -8.82
CA LEU A 41 -9.66 8.53 -9.75
C LEU A 41 -8.61 9.51 -9.22
N SER A 42 -9.01 10.63 -8.61
CA SER A 42 -8.05 11.57 -8.01
C SER A 42 -7.30 10.94 -6.83
N VAL A 43 -7.97 10.14 -6.01
CA VAL A 43 -7.33 9.37 -4.92
C VAL A 43 -6.33 8.35 -5.47
N ALA A 44 -6.71 7.60 -6.51
CA ALA A 44 -5.82 6.62 -7.14
C ALA A 44 -4.57 7.29 -7.74
N ILE A 45 -4.74 8.43 -8.43
CA ILE A 45 -3.64 9.21 -8.98
C ILE A 45 -2.74 9.75 -7.87
N GLY A 46 -3.32 10.27 -6.77
CA GLY A 46 -2.55 10.76 -5.63
C GLY A 46 -1.70 9.68 -4.98
N ILE A 47 -2.27 8.49 -4.75
CA ILE A 47 -1.55 7.32 -4.22
C ILE A 47 -0.44 6.90 -5.19
N GLY A 48 -0.75 6.84 -6.49
CA GLY A 48 0.22 6.47 -7.53
C GLY A 48 1.39 7.45 -7.63
N LEU A 49 1.12 8.75 -7.73
CA LEU A 49 2.15 9.78 -7.81
C LEU A 49 2.99 9.85 -6.54
N GLY A 50 2.37 9.78 -5.36
CA GLY A 50 3.08 9.73 -4.08
C GLY A 50 4.00 8.50 -4.00
N GLY A 51 3.49 7.34 -4.42
CA GLY A 51 4.26 6.10 -4.49
C GLY A 51 5.44 6.21 -5.46
N LEU A 52 5.24 6.76 -6.65
CA LEU A 52 6.30 6.98 -7.64
C LEU A 52 7.36 7.95 -7.16
N PHE A 53 6.95 9.06 -6.54
CA PHE A 53 7.88 10.05 -5.99
C PHE A 53 8.72 9.44 -4.87
N PHE A 54 8.08 8.75 -3.92
CA PHE A 54 8.76 8.06 -2.84
C PHE A 54 9.69 6.95 -3.36
N ALA A 55 9.23 6.11 -4.29
CA ALA A 55 10.03 5.05 -4.88
C ALA A 55 11.26 5.58 -5.62
N SER A 56 11.11 6.67 -6.38
CA SER A 56 12.23 7.32 -7.07
C SER A 56 13.27 7.86 -6.08
N LEU A 57 12.80 8.52 -5.01
CA LEU A 57 13.67 9.04 -3.96
C LEU A 57 14.38 7.90 -3.21
N ALA A 58 13.66 6.83 -2.88
CA ALA A 58 14.21 5.66 -2.22
C ALA A 58 15.24 4.93 -3.10
N LEU A 59 14.93 4.70 -4.38
CA LEU A 59 15.87 4.06 -5.31
C LEU A 59 17.13 4.91 -5.50
N GLY A 60 16.99 6.22 -5.72
CA GLY A 60 18.14 7.13 -5.84
C GLY A 60 19.01 7.13 -4.57
N GLY A 61 18.38 7.18 -3.39
CA GLY A 61 19.07 7.14 -2.11
C GLY A 61 19.72 5.79 -1.79
N LEU A 62 19.05 4.67 -2.07
CA LEU A 62 19.60 3.33 -1.82
C LEU A 62 20.74 3.00 -2.78
N VAL A 63 20.62 3.33 -4.07
CA VAL A 63 21.67 3.04 -5.06
C VAL A 63 22.96 3.77 -4.70
N THR A 64 22.86 5.04 -4.32
CA THR A 64 24.02 5.81 -3.83
C THR A 64 24.58 5.18 -2.56
N LEU A 65 23.75 4.89 -1.56
CA LEU A 65 24.20 4.30 -0.29
C LEU A 65 24.88 2.93 -0.47
N PHE A 66 24.36 2.05 -1.33
CA PHE A 66 24.98 0.76 -1.62
C PHE A 66 26.31 0.89 -2.36
N SER A 67 26.53 1.98 -3.09
CA SER A 67 27.81 2.23 -3.76
C SER A 67 28.90 2.68 -2.78
N LEU A 68 28.52 3.20 -1.60
CA LEU A 68 29.45 3.61 -0.55
C LEU A 68 29.78 2.49 0.45
N VAL A 69 28.88 1.51 0.65
CA VAL A 69 29.03 0.47 1.68
C VAL A 69 28.69 -0.92 1.11
N ASP A 70 29.73 -1.64 0.69
CA ASP A 70 29.63 -2.97 0.06
C ASP A 70 28.79 -4.01 0.82
N PRO A 71 28.92 -4.21 2.15
CA PRO A 71 28.15 -5.24 2.84
C PRO A 71 26.66 -4.87 3.03
N LEU A 72 26.28 -3.60 2.86
CA LEU A 72 24.93 -3.13 3.17
C LEU A 72 23.88 -3.74 2.22
N TYR A 73 24.23 -3.91 0.95
CA TYR A 73 23.37 -4.55 -0.03
C TYR A 73 23.04 -6.00 0.35
N ALA A 74 24.03 -6.75 0.83
CA ALA A 74 23.84 -8.14 1.25
C ALA A 74 22.94 -8.23 2.49
N ILE A 75 23.19 -7.39 3.50
CA ILE A 75 22.37 -7.34 4.73
C ILE A 75 20.92 -7.00 4.39
N LEU A 76 20.69 -5.98 3.55
CA LEU A 76 19.34 -5.58 3.19
C LEU A 76 18.61 -6.67 2.40
N LYS A 77 19.28 -7.41 1.52
CA LYS A 77 18.66 -8.56 0.82
C LYS A 77 18.20 -9.63 1.80
N VAL A 78 19.03 -9.98 2.78
CA VAL A 78 18.68 -10.98 3.79
C VAL A 78 17.51 -10.49 4.64
N LEU A 79 17.57 -9.24 5.12
CA LEU A 79 16.47 -8.63 5.88
C LEU A 79 15.16 -8.58 5.08
N GLY A 80 15.23 -8.20 3.80
CA GLY A 80 14.06 -8.17 2.91
C GLY A 80 13.46 -9.55 2.69
N ALA A 81 14.29 -10.58 2.50
CA ALA A 81 13.83 -11.96 2.39
C ALA A 81 13.15 -12.45 3.68
N CYS A 82 13.77 -12.19 4.84
CA CYS A 82 13.18 -12.50 6.14
C CYS A 82 11.83 -11.77 6.36
N TYR A 83 11.74 -10.50 5.94
CA TYR A 83 10.51 -9.72 6.05
C TYR A 83 9.38 -10.30 5.20
N LEU A 84 9.66 -10.75 3.98
CA LEU A 84 8.66 -11.40 3.13
C LEU A 84 8.18 -12.73 3.73
N LEU A 85 9.08 -13.54 4.30
CA LEU A 85 8.71 -14.77 5.01
C LEU A 85 7.82 -14.47 6.23
N TYR A 86 8.17 -13.45 7.00
CA TYR A 86 7.35 -12.98 8.11
C TYR A 86 5.95 -12.55 7.66
N LEU A 87 5.88 -11.77 6.57
CA LEU A 87 4.60 -11.31 6.03
C LEU A 87 3.75 -12.48 5.52
N ALA A 88 4.36 -13.45 4.83
CA ALA A 88 3.68 -14.66 4.37
C ALA A 88 3.09 -15.45 5.55
N PHE A 89 3.85 -15.65 6.62
CA PHE A 89 3.36 -16.31 7.83
C PHE A 89 2.22 -15.54 8.51
N ARG A 90 2.33 -14.21 8.59
CA ARG A 90 1.32 -13.35 9.16
C ARG A 90 0.00 -13.40 8.38
N ILE A 91 0.05 -13.38 7.04
CA ILE A 91 -1.13 -13.52 6.18
C ILE A 91 -1.77 -14.89 6.38
N TRP A 92 -0.97 -15.97 6.40
CA TRP A 92 -1.47 -17.33 6.62
C TRP A 92 -2.18 -17.48 7.97
N ARG A 93 -1.65 -16.85 9.03
CA ARG A 93 -2.27 -16.86 10.36
C ARG A 93 -3.53 -15.99 10.42
N SER A 94 -3.48 -14.78 9.88
CA SER A 94 -4.60 -13.84 9.88
C SER A 94 -5.79 -14.34 9.04
N ALA A 95 -5.54 -15.15 8.00
CA ALA A 95 -6.62 -15.77 7.22
C ALA A 95 -7.49 -16.74 8.05
N ARG A 96 -7.03 -17.15 9.24
CA ARG A 96 -7.82 -17.97 10.19
C ARG A 96 -8.63 -17.14 11.18
N GLU A 97 -8.34 -15.85 11.34
CA GLU A 97 -9.11 -14.93 12.18
C GLU A 97 -10.16 -14.23 11.30
N SER A 98 -11.43 -14.40 11.66
CA SER A 98 -12.55 -13.84 10.91
C SER A 98 -12.46 -12.31 10.85
N PHE A 99 -12.54 -11.76 9.64
CA PHE A 99 -12.61 -10.31 9.41
C PHE A 99 -13.92 -9.75 9.98
N THR A 100 -13.92 -9.35 11.25
CA THR A 100 -14.98 -8.49 11.80
C THR A 100 -14.82 -7.11 11.18
N LEU A 101 -15.73 -6.73 10.30
CA LEU A 101 -15.78 -5.43 9.63
C LEU A 101 -16.22 -4.32 10.60
N GLU A 102 -15.45 -4.10 11.65
CA GLU A 102 -15.60 -2.93 12.51
C GLU A 102 -14.68 -1.83 11.94
N ASN A 103 -15.20 -0.61 11.78
CA ASN A 103 -14.43 0.64 11.68
C ASN A 103 -14.23 1.35 10.31
N ALA A 104 -15.07 1.11 9.31
CA ALA A 104 -15.16 2.01 8.14
C ALA A 104 -16.02 3.28 8.40
N SER A 105 -16.72 3.37 9.54
CA SER A 105 -17.73 4.40 9.81
C SER A 105 -17.25 5.56 10.70
N ALA A 106 -16.03 5.52 11.25
CA ALA A 106 -15.63 6.41 12.35
C ALA A 106 -14.94 7.73 11.94
N HIS A 107 -14.89 8.10 10.66
CA HIS A 107 -14.19 9.33 10.22
C HIS A 107 -15.00 10.36 9.41
N THR A 108 -16.32 10.17 9.19
CA THR A 108 -17.12 11.13 8.38
C THR A 108 -18.19 11.92 9.15
N SER A 109 -18.38 11.71 10.46
CA SER A 109 -19.55 12.26 11.17
C SER A 109 -19.27 13.33 12.25
N ALA A 110 -18.03 13.76 12.47
CA ALA A 110 -17.74 14.70 13.58
C ALA A 110 -17.70 16.20 13.23
N ARG A 111 -17.99 16.64 11.99
CA ARG A 111 -17.82 18.06 11.59
C ARG A 111 -19.00 18.74 10.91
N TRP A 112 -20.19 18.16 10.96
CA TRP A 112 -21.41 18.81 10.45
C TRP A 112 -22.53 19.00 11.49
N ALA A 113 -22.28 18.67 12.76
CA ALA A 113 -23.24 18.94 13.85
C ALA A 113 -23.14 20.37 14.41
N ILE A 114 -22.17 21.19 13.97
CA ILE A 114 -22.08 22.59 14.39
C ILE A 114 -22.44 23.48 13.20
N LYS A 115 -23.72 23.83 13.16
CA LYS A 115 -24.32 25.09 12.66
C LYS A 115 -25.53 24.84 11.76
N GLY A 116 -26.55 24.23 12.37
CA GLY A 116 -27.93 24.41 11.89
C GLY A 116 -28.32 25.89 11.97
N PRO A 117 -29.10 26.39 11.00
CA PRO A 117 -29.55 27.78 10.96
C PRO A 117 -30.67 27.99 11.98
N ASN A 118 -30.50 28.97 12.87
CA ASN A 118 -31.53 29.39 13.82
C ASN A 118 -31.20 30.84 14.22
N LYS A 119 -32.04 31.85 14.07
CA LYS A 119 -33.44 31.95 13.66
C LYS A 119 -33.65 33.40 13.24
N MET A 120 -34.47 33.65 12.22
CA MET A 120 -35.10 34.96 12.03
C MET A 120 -35.89 35.27 13.31
N ILE A 121 -35.48 36.29 14.05
CA ILE A 121 -36.32 37.33 14.64
C ILE A 121 -35.45 38.59 14.74
#